data_AF-A0A2D4JJT8-F1
#
_entry.id   AF-A0A2D4JJT8-F1
#
_cell.length_a   1.000
_cell.length_b   1.000
_cell.length_c   1.000
_cell.angle_alpha   90.00
_cell.angle_beta   90.00
_cell.angle_gamma   90.00
#
_symmetry.space_group_name_H-M   'P 1'
#
loop_
_entity.id
_entity.type
_entity.pdbx_description
1 polymer ?
#
loop_
_entity_poly.entity_id
_entity_poly.type
_entity_poly.pdbx_seq_one_letter_code
_entity_poly.pdbx_strand_id
1 'polypeptide(L)'
;MDSPKSREGTPLRPIVSSINSVTHNIAKHPTTLLAPLVGNTTHAINNSQDFASKVWNLKLDPDETMVSYDLTSLFTCIPTTETLIVVKKRLLQDSTLGDSQ
;
A
#
# COMPACT_ATOMS: atom_id res chain seq x y z
N MET A 1 32.81 -7.05 -10.45
CA MET A 1 31.41 -7.21 -10.01
C MET A 1 30.57 -7.27 -11.27
N ASP A 2 30.05 -8.44 -11.61
CA ASP A 2 29.11 -8.57 -12.74
C ASP A 2 27.77 -7.99 -12.32
N SER A 3 27.45 -6.81 -12.84
CA SER A 3 26.08 -6.30 -12.81
C SER A 3 25.21 -7.21 -13.70
N PRO A 4 24.04 -7.67 -13.23
CA PRO A 4 23.21 -8.57 -14.00
C PRO A 4 22.75 -7.87 -15.29
N LYS A 5 23.08 -8.46 -16.45
CA LYS A 5 22.58 -8.03 -17.76
C LYS A 5 21.05 -8.10 -17.75
N SER A 6 20.39 -6.97 -17.99
CA SER A 6 18.94 -6.95 -18.24
C SER A 6 18.63 -7.75 -19.49
N ARG A 7 17.71 -8.72 -19.41
CA ARG A 7 17.13 -9.36 -20.60
C ARG A 7 16.34 -8.28 -21.36
N GLU A 8 16.62 -8.12 -22.66
CA GLU A 8 15.86 -7.19 -23.51
C GLU A 8 14.35 -7.44 -23.34
N GLY A 9 13.60 -6.38 -23.04
CA GLY A 9 12.14 -6.44 -22.87
C GLY A 9 11.61 -6.63 -21.44
N THR A 10 12.46 -6.71 -20.41
CA THR A 10 11.97 -6.73 -19.01
C THR A 10 11.80 -5.30 -18.47
N PRO A 11 10.60 -4.89 -18.02
CA PRO A 11 10.40 -3.59 -17.42
C PRO A 11 11.24 -3.43 -16.14
N LEU A 12 12.04 -2.37 -16.07
CA LEU A 12 12.79 -2.03 -14.86
C LEU A 12 11.84 -1.45 -13.80
N ARG A 13 12.16 -1.68 -12.51
CA ARG A 13 11.48 -1.05 -11.37
C ARG A 13 12.42 0.01 -10.78
N PRO A 14 12.20 1.31 -11.02
CA PRO A 14 13.01 2.36 -10.42
C PRO A 14 12.89 2.29 -8.89
N ILE A 15 14.03 2.37 -8.19
CA ILE A 15 14.09 2.45 -6.73
C ILE A 15 14.80 3.75 -6.39
N VAL A 16 14.18 4.56 -5.53
CA VAL A 16 14.76 5.81 -5.02
C VAL A 16 15.07 5.62 -3.54
N SER A 17 16.31 5.90 -3.14
CA SER A 17 16.70 5.95 -1.73
C SER A 17 16.69 7.39 -1.24
N SER A 18 15.87 7.68 -0.22
CA SER A 18 15.80 8.98 0.45
C SER A 18 16.38 8.93 1.87
N ILE A 19 17.24 7.94 2.15
CA ILE A 19 17.93 7.84 3.45
C ILE A 19 18.89 9.04 3.56
N ASN A 20 18.87 9.71 4.72
CA ASN A 20 19.66 10.93 4.99
C ASN A 20 19.36 12.13 4.07
N SER A 21 18.22 12.13 3.37
CA SER A 21 17.80 13.32 2.62
C SER A 21 17.26 14.40 3.57
N VAL A 22 17.29 15.65 3.12
CA VAL A 22 16.70 16.79 3.85
C VAL A 22 15.19 16.63 4.10
N THR A 23 14.50 15.85 3.26
CA THR A 23 13.06 15.59 3.37
C THR A 23 12.71 14.35 4.20
N HIS A 24 13.69 13.53 4.58
CA HIS A 24 13.46 12.25 5.25
C HIS A 24 12.63 12.41 6.54
N ASN A 25 13.05 13.33 7.40
CA ASN A 25 12.37 13.60 8.67
C ASN A 25 10.98 14.24 8.46
N ILE A 26 10.84 15.08 7.43
CA ILE A 26 9.55 15.71 7.10
C ILE A 26 8.56 14.64 6.61
N ALA A 27 9.01 13.68 5.80
CA ALA A 27 8.17 12.60 5.31
C ALA A 27 7.68 11.66 6.43
N LYS A 28 8.42 11.54 7.53
CA LYS A 28 8.03 10.72 8.69
C LYS A 28 6.78 11.26 9.39
N HIS A 29 6.61 12.58 9.45
CA HIS A 29 5.48 13.20 10.13
C HIS A 29 4.10 12.80 9.55
N PRO A 30 3.82 12.95 8.24
CA PRO A 30 2.58 12.46 7.66
C PRO A 30 2.47 10.94 7.72
N THR A 31 3.57 10.18 7.68
CA THR A 31 3.52 8.72 7.89
C THR A 31 2.96 8.37 9.27
N THR A 32 3.40 9.06 10.33
CA THR A 32 2.85 8.87 11.67
C THR A 32 1.37 9.23 11.76
N LEU A 33 0.97 10.34 11.13
CA LEU A 33 -0.43 10.77 11.07
C LEU A 33 -1.35 9.76 10.38
N LEU A 34 -0.85 9.16 9.30
CA LEU A 34 -1.62 8.23 8.47
C LEU A 34 -1.60 6.80 9.01
N ALA A 35 -0.67 6.45 9.91
CA ALA A 35 -0.50 5.09 10.40
C ALA A 35 -1.78 4.46 10.96
N PRO A 36 -2.62 5.16 11.76
CA PRO A 36 -3.88 4.60 12.25
C PRO A 36 -4.92 4.30 11.17
N LEU A 37 -4.84 4.99 10.02
CA LEU A 37 -5.77 4.88 8.90
C LEU A 37 -5.44 3.74 7.93
N VAL A 38 -4.27 3.11 8.10
CA VAL A 38 -3.75 2.05 7.22
C VAL A 38 -3.90 0.69 7.90
N GLY A 39 -4.28 -0.34 7.13
CA GLY A 39 -4.34 -1.72 7.61
C GLY A 39 -5.53 -2.08 8.51
N ASN A 40 -6.28 -1.09 9.01
CA ASN A 40 -7.47 -1.33 9.82
C ASN A 40 -8.74 -1.46 8.96
N THR A 41 -8.77 -2.42 8.04
CA THR A 41 -9.95 -2.73 7.22
C THR A 41 -10.27 -4.21 7.27
N THR A 42 -11.54 -4.56 7.07
CA THR A 42 -12.02 -5.96 7.03
C THR A 42 -11.35 -6.80 5.94
N HIS A 43 -10.83 -6.16 4.89
CA HIS A 43 -10.16 -6.80 3.77
C HIS A 43 -8.64 -6.81 3.88
N ALA A 44 -8.07 -6.20 4.93
CA ALA A 44 -6.64 -6.22 5.15
C ALA A 44 -6.18 -7.64 5.50
N ILE A 45 -5.07 -8.02 4.88
CA ILE A 45 -4.35 -9.26 5.14
C ILE A 45 -3.08 -8.88 5.89
N ASN A 46 -2.89 -9.45 7.08
CA ASN A 46 -1.77 -9.09 7.94
C ASN A 46 -0.45 -9.69 7.43
N ASN A 47 -0.51 -10.92 6.93
CA ASN A 47 0.65 -11.64 6.41
C ASN A 47 0.20 -12.83 5.55
N SER A 48 1.16 -13.56 4.98
CA SER A 48 0.89 -14.72 4.13
C SER A 48 0.22 -15.89 4.86
N GLN A 49 0.45 -16.06 6.16
CA GLN A 49 -0.21 -17.12 6.95
C GLN A 49 -1.69 -16.79 7.22
N ASP A 50 -1.99 -15.52 7.53
CA ASP A 50 -3.35 -15.00 7.66
C ASP A 50 -4.13 -15.17 6.35
N PHE A 51 -3.49 -14.81 5.22
CA PHE A 51 -4.06 -15.05 3.89
C PHE A 51 -4.39 -16.52 3.65
N ALA A 52 -3.40 -17.41 3.83
CA ALA A 52 -3.57 -18.84 3.60
C ALA A 52 -4.71 -19.40 4.46
N SER A 53 -4.79 -19.01 5.73
CA SER A 53 -5.83 -19.45 6.65
C SER A 53 -7.23 -18.98 6.23
N LYS A 54 -7.36 -17.74 5.75
CA LYS A 54 -8.63 -17.18 5.25
C LYS A 54 -9.09 -17.87 3.97
N VAL A 55 -8.18 -18.06 3.02
CA VAL A 55 -8.50 -18.68 1.72
C VAL A 55 -8.76 -20.17 1.85
N TRP A 56 -8.04 -20.87 2.72
CA TRP A 56 -8.21 -22.31 2.93
C TRP A 56 -9.63 -22.69 3.37
N ASN A 57 -10.27 -21.82 4.16
CA ASN A 57 -11.62 -22.06 4.68
C ASN A 57 -12.72 -21.43 3.81
N LEU A 58 -12.38 -20.79 2.69
CA LEU A 58 -13.35 -20.16 1.81
C LEU A 58 -14.15 -21.23 1.06
N LYS A 59 -15.47 -21.19 1.18
CA LYS A 59 -16.40 -21.99 0.38
C LYS A 59 -17.01 -21.07 -0.68
N LEU A 60 -16.97 -21.52 -1.93
CA LEU A 60 -17.58 -20.83 -3.06
C LEU A 60 -18.91 -21.49 -3.36
N ASP A 61 -19.93 -20.69 -3.64
CA ASP A 61 -21.19 -21.19 -4.18
C ASP A 61 -21.03 -21.65 -5.65
N PRO A 62 -21.94 -22.48 -6.19
CA PRO A 62 -21.80 -23.05 -7.54
C PRO A 62 -21.70 -22.02 -8.68
N ASP A 63 -22.15 -20.79 -8.44
CA ASP A 63 -22.11 -19.65 -9.36
C ASP A 63 -20.99 -18.65 -9.05
N GLU A 64 -20.15 -18.92 -8.06
CA GLU A 64 -19.01 -18.07 -7.69
C GLU A 64 -17.71 -18.54 -8.33
N THR A 65 -16.79 -17.62 -8.56
CA THR A 65 -15.45 -17.91 -9.06
C THR A 65 -14.42 -17.01 -8.38
N MET A 66 -13.29 -17.61 -8.01
CA MET A 66 -12.16 -16.86 -7.48
C MET A 66 -11.29 -16.34 -8.62
N VAL A 67 -10.97 -15.04 -8.57
CA VAL A 67 -10.15 -14.37 -9.58
C VAL A 67 -8.98 -13.67 -8.90
N SER A 68 -7.78 -13.83 -9.46
CA SER A 68 -6.57 -13.12 -9.03
C SER A 68 -6.31 -11.92 -9.94
N TYR A 69 -6.16 -10.74 -9.35
CA TYR A 69 -5.75 -9.53 -10.04
C TYR A 69 -4.34 -9.14 -9.60
N ASP A 70 -3.50 -8.73 -10.55
CA ASP A 70 -2.20 -8.13 -10.27
C ASP A 70 -2.19 -6.69 -10.77
N LEU A 71 -1.57 -5.78 -10.00
CA LEU A 71 -1.49 -4.37 -10.34
C LEU A 71 -0.16 -4.07 -11.03
N THR A 72 -0.23 -3.52 -12.23
CA THR A 72 0.96 -2.98 -12.90
C THR A 72 1.32 -1.63 -12.28
N SER A 73 2.61 -1.43 -11.98
CA SER A 73 3.15 -0.09 -11.67
C SER A 73 2.49 0.61 -10.47
N LEU A 74 2.25 -0.15 -9.39
CA LEU A 74 1.55 0.31 -8.17
C LEU A 74 2.03 1.64 -7.61
N PHE A 75 3.34 1.96 -7.69
CA PHE A 75 3.88 3.20 -7.14
C PHE A 75 3.82 4.39 -8.10
N THR A 76 3.87 4.14 -9.41
CA THR A 76 3.97 5.21 -10.42
C THR A 76 2.63 5.57 -11.05
N CYS A 77 1.61 4.73 -10.87
CA CYS A 77 0.27 4.92 -11.44
C CYS A 77 -0.79 5.31 -10.40
N ILE A 78 -0.37 5.80 -9.22
CA ILE A 78 -1.32 6.30 -8.21
C ILE A 78 -1.83 7.68 -8.65
N PRO A 79 -3.16 7.87 -8.79
CA PRO A 79 -3.74 9.17 -9.11
C PRO A 79 -3.65 10.10 -7.89
N THR A 80 -2.69 11.03 -7.91
CA THR A 80 -2.32 11.83 -6.73
C THR A 80 -3.46 12.73 -6.24
N THR A 81 -4.21 13.36 -7.14
CA THR A 81 -5.29 14.30 -6.79
C THR A 81 -6.40 13.60 -5.99
N GLU A 82 -6.85 12.46 -6.49
CA GLU A 82 -7.86 11.60 -5.89
C GLU A 82 -7.37 11.04 -4.56
N THR A 83 -6.11 10.63 -4.50
CA THR A 83 -5.48 10.15 -3.27
C THR A 83 -5.49 11.22 -2.19
N LEU A 84 -5.16 12.48 -2.51
CA LEU A 84 -5.20 13.58 -1.55
C LEU A 84 -6.62 13.86 -1.05
N ILE A 85 -7.63 13.77 -1.92
CA ILE A 85 -9.05 13.92 -1.52
C ILE A 85 -9.44 12.82 -0.53
N VAL A 86 -9.09 11.56 -0.83
CA VAL A 86 -9.39 10.41 0.04
C VAL A 86 -8.69 10.54 1.39
N VAL A 87 -7.40 10.91 1.40
CA VAL A 87 -6.62 11.11 2.63
C VAL A 87 -7.24 12.22 3.48
N LYS A 88 -7.54 13.38 2.89
CA LYS A 88 -8.19 14.49 3.61
C LYS A 88 -9.52 14.07 4.21
N LYS A 89 -10.36 13.35 3.44
CA LYS A 89 -11.65 12.85 3.93
C LYS A 89 -11.48 11.92 5.13
N ARG A 90 -10.53 10.97 5.05
CA ARG A 90 -10.27 10.02 6.15
C ARG A 90 -9.74 10.72 7.40
N LEU A 91 -8.82 11.67 7.25
CA LEU A 91 -8.31 12.48 8.36
C LEU A 91 -9.41 13.30 9.04
N LEU A 92 -10.31 13.92 8.27
CA LEU A 92 -11.45 14.66 8.84
C LEU A 92 -12.44 13.77 9.61
N GLN A 93 -12.44 12.47 9.34
CA GLN A 93 -13.29 11.48 10.01
C GLN A 93 -12.57 10.77 11.16
N ASP A 94 -11.27 11.03 11.33
CA ASP A 94 -10.45 10.39 12.34
C ASP A 94 -10.62 11.12 13.67
N SER A 95 -11.32 10.48 14.61
CA SER A 95 -11.54 11.01 15.96
C SER A 95 -10.27 11.01 16.82
N THR A 96 -9.23 10.27 16.43
CA THR A 96 -7.95 10.22 17.14
C THR A 96 -6.98 11.33 16.70
N LEU A 97 -7.33 12.06 15.63
CA LEU A 97 -6.55 13.17 15.10
C LEU A 97 -6.57 14.40 16.02
N GLY A 98 -7.58 14.52 16.88
CA GLY A 98 -7.70 15.60 17.86
C GLY A 98 -7.11 15.20 19.21
N ASP A 99 -5.79 15.26 19.36
CA ASP A 99 -5.09 15.43 20.64
C ASP A 99 -3.56 15.60 20.42
N SER A 100 -3.18 16.50 19.52
CA SER A 100 -1.83 17.05 19.50
C SER A 100 -1.93 18.53 19.16
N GLN A 101 -1.59 19.33 20.18
CA GLN A 101 -1.52 20.79 20.25
C GLN A 101 -1.17 21.52 18.94
#